data_AF-A0A349DVP9-F1
#
_entry.id   AF-A0A349DVP9-F1
#
_cell.length_a   1.000
_cell.length_b   1.000
_cell.length_c   1.000
_cell.angle_alpha   90.00
_cell.angle_beta   90.00
_cell.angle_gamma   90.00
#
_symmetry.space_group_name_H-M   'P 1'
#
loop_
_entity.id
_entity.type
_entity.pdbx_description
1 polymer ?
#
loop_
_entity_poly.entity_id
_entity_poly.type
_entity_poly.pdbx_seq_one_letter_code
_entity_poly.pdbx_strand_id
1 'polypeptide(L)'
;MEEKSNWFQQFEQELEKALKNPLIADKLQSYFLTRALLTAKKLEKCSKTCETCEKMKLKYLDYIIHLQALVDFVLLHPNYKHKINSLMRKNLYPVHKHLKKVHHYKGVWDNRINYIALTSVLAIILFIVGQFVEGFSWHFLLSLALIGLGWFVGYTLDKRNEKKGWVI
;
A
#
# COMPACT_ATOMS: atom_id res chain seq x y z
N MET A 1 26.75 -8.53 -2.83
CA MET A 1 25.91 -7.31 -2.91
C MET A 1 25.49 -7.15 -4.34
N GLU A 2 24.19 -7.20 -4.66
CA GLU A 2 23.73 -6.81 -6.01
C GLU A 2 24.00 -5.32 -6.20
N GLU A 3 24.69 -4.97 -7.28
CA GLU A 3 24.97 -3.59 -7.65
C GLU A 3 23.64 -2.88 -7.96
N LYS A 4 23.32 -1.80 -7.24
CA LYS A 4 22.09 -1.03 -7.47
C LYS A 4 22.18 -0.39 -8.86
N SER A 5 21.14 -0.52 -9.69
CA SER A 5 21.15 0.15 -11.01
C SER A 5 21.16 1.67 -10.88
N ASN A 6 21.69 2.35 -11.89
CA ASN A 6 21.70 3.81 -11.98
C ASN A 6 20.31 4.42 -11.79
N TRP A 7 19.27 3.78 -12.33
CA TRP A 7 17.89 4.27 -12.16
C TRP A 7 17.41 4.18 -10.71
N PHE A 8 17.70 3.06 -10.02
CA PHE A 8 17.25 2.89 -8.63
C PHE A 8 17.99 3.84 -7.68
N GLN A 9 19.29 4.06 -7.92
CA GLN A 9 20.06 5.07 -7.17
C GLN A 9 19.51 6.48 -7.39
N GLN A 10 19.18 6.84 -8.64
CA GLN A 10 18.55 8.12 -8.94
C GLN A 10 17.19 8.25 -8.24
N PHE A 11 16.37 7.19 -8.27
CA PHE A 11 15.08 7.18 -7.58
C PHE A 11 15.22 7.38 -6.07
N GLU A 12 16.17 6.69 -5.41
CA GLU A 12 16.47 6.87 -3.99
C GLU A 12 16.85 8.31 -3.67
N GLN A 13 17.74 8.91 -4.45
CA GLN A 13 18.18 10.29 -4.26
C GLN A 13 17.03 11.30 -4.41
N GLU A 14 16.21 11.15 -5.45
CA GLU A 14 15.06 12.04 -5.64
C GLU A 14 14.00 11.84 -4.55
N LEU A 15 13.80 10.61 -4.09
CA LEU A 15 12.89 10.35 -2.98
C LEU A 15 13.39 11.02 -1.69
N GLU A 16 14.68 10.88 -1.37
CA GLU A 16 15.29 11.53 -0.20
C GLU A 16 15.16 13.06 -0.25
N LYS A 17 15.39 13.68 -1.42
CA LYS A 17 15.18 15.13 -1.59
C LYS A 17 13.74 15.54 -1.32
N ALA A 18 12.75 14.78 -1.82
CA ALA A 18 11.34 15.05 -1.56
C ALA A 18 10.99 14.97 -0.06
N LEU A 19 11.69 14.10 0.68
CA LEU A 19 11.42 13.82 2.10
C LEU A 19 12.17 14.71 3.08
N LYS A 20 13.25 15.37 2.65
CA LYS A 20 13.90 16.42 3.44
C LYS A 20 12.95 17.58 3.75
N ASN A 21 11.82 17.68 3.04
CA ASN A 21 10.80 18.66 3.34
C ASN A 21 9.85 18.18 4.45
N PRO A 22 9.75 18.89 5.59
CA PRO A 22 8.92 18.48 6.72
C PRO A 22 7.41 18.46 6.40
N LEU A 23 6.91 19.28 5.47
CA LEU A 23 5.49 19.31 5.09
C LEU A 23 5.09 18.09 4.25
N ILE A 24 6.05 17.57 3.47
CA ILE A 24 5.86 16.33 2.74
C ILE A 24 6.07 15.14 3.67
N ALA A 25 7.07 15.15 4.54
CA ALA A 25 7.33 14.07 5.49
C ALA A 25 6.19 13.89 6.52
N ASP A 26 5.57 14.99 6.98
CA ASP A 26 4.43 14.94 7.89
C ASP A 26 3.18 14.33 7.22
N LYS A 27 2.96 14.61 5.93
CA LYS A 27 1.82 14.08 5.18
C LYS A 27 2.05 12.71 4.55
N LEU A 28 3.24 12.46 4.04
CA LEU A 28 3.72 11.16 3.58
C LEU A 28 4.40 10.49 4.77
N GLN A 29 3.57 9.92 5.65
CA GLN A 29 4.00 9.14 6.80
C GLN A 29 5.19 8.21 6.45
N SER A 30 6.05 7.89 7.41
CA SER A 30 7.20 6.96 7.27
C SER A 30 6.86 5.65 6.52
N TYR A 31 5.59 5.25 6.61
CA TYR A 31 5.01 4.12 5.92
C TYR A 31 4.95 4.25 4.38
N PHE A 32 4.73 5.45 3.85
CA PHE A 32 4.77 5.75 2.42
C PHE A 32 6.19 5.58 1.85
N LEU A 33 7.19 6.02 2.61
CA LEU A 33 8.61 6.00 2.26
C LEU A 33 9.11 4.57 2.00
N THR A 34 8.83 3.69 2.97
CA THR A 34 9.19 2.28 2.91
C THR A 34 8.50 1.59 1.73
N ARG A 35 7.23 1.94 1.45
CA ARG A 35 6.48 1.41 0.31
C ARG A 35 7.01 1.90 -1.03
N ALA A 36 7.36 3.18 -1.15
CA ALA A 36 7.86 3.74 -2.40
C ALA A 36 9.16 3.05 -2.85
N LEU A 37 10.08 2.83 -1.90
CA LEU A 37 11.32 2.09 -2.14
C LEU A 37 11.08 0.62 -2.49
N LEU A 38 10.19 -0.06 -1.75
CA LEU A 38 9.82 -1.44 -2.06
C LEU A 38 9.21 -1.57 -3.46
N THR A 39 8.26 -0.69 -3.80
CA THR A 39 7.65 -0.63 -5.12
C THR A 39 8.68 -0.36 -6.21
N ALA A 40 9.60 0.59 -6.00
CA ALA A 40 10.68 0.87 -6.97
C ALA A 40 11.58 -0.35 -7.20
N LYS A 41 11.97 -1.05 -6.12
CA LYS A 41 12.80 -2.26 -6.21
C LYS A 41 12.07 -3.40 -6.95
N LYS A 42 10.76 -3.57 -6.69
CA LYS A 42 9.96 -4.57 -7.41
C LYS A 42 9.77 -4.21 -8.88
N LEU A 43 9.52 -2.93 -9.14
CA LEU A 43 9.34 -2.42 -10.49
C LEU A 43 10.62 -2.62 -11.32
N GLU A 44 11.78 -2.32 -10.76
CA GLU A 44 13.09 -2.55 -11.37
C GLU A 44 13.33 -4.04 -11.66
N LYS A 45 13.02 -4.92 -10.71
CA LYS A 45 13.16 -6.37 -10.93
C LYS A 45 12.28 -6.86 -12.08
N CYS A 46 11.04 -6.38 -12.13
CA CYS A 46 10.06 -6.78 -13.14
C CYS A 46 10.31 -6.15 -14.51
N SER A 47 10.96 -4.98 -14.56
CA SER A 47 11.18 -4.28 -15.83
C SER A 47 12.14 -5.00 -16.77
N LYS A 48 13.02 -5.86 -16.23
CA LYS A 48 13.90 -6.74 -17.02
C LYS A 48 13.14 -7.70 -17.94
N THR A 49 11.90 -8.05 -17.61
CA THR A 49 11.10 -9.04 -18.34
C THR A 49 9.71 -8.52 -18.74
N CYS A 50 9.35 -7.30 -18.33
CA CYS A 50 8.05 -6.70 -18.63
C CYS A 50 8.22 -5.28 -19.18
N GLU A 51 7.92 -5.11 -20.47
CA GLU A 51 7.99 -3.82 -21.17
C GLU A 51 7.09 -2.76 -20.52
N THR A 52 5.94 -3.17 -19.98
CA THR A 52 5.03 -2.26 -19.27
C THR A 52 5.67 -1.73 -17.99
N CYS A 53 6.38 -2.59 -17.24
CA CYS A 53 7.11 -2.17 -16.04
C CYS A 53 8.26 -1.21 -16.40
N GLU A 54 8.95 -1.41 -17.52
CA GLU A 54 10.00 -0.50 -17.99
C GLU A 54 9.45 0.90 -18.30
N LYS A 55 8.33 1.00 -19.02
CA LYS A 55 7.65 2.29 -19.25
C LYS A 55 7.15 2.93 -17.95
N MET A 56 6.76 2.12 -16.97
CA MET A 56 6.30 2.60 -15.68
C MET A 56 7.43 3.15 -14.80
N LYS A 57 8.69 2.71 -14.96
CA LYS A 57 9.84 3.26 -14.22
C LYS A 57 9.99 4.76 -14.43
N LEU A 58 9.85 5.21 -15.68
CA LEU A 58 9.92 6.63 -16.02
C LEU A 58 8.78 7.41 -15.37
N LYS A 59 7.54 6.92 -15.45
CA LYS A 59 6.37 7.54 -14.80
C LYS A 59 6.50 7.58 -13.27
N TYR A 60 7.15 6.57 -12.70
CA TYR A 60 7.32 6.47 -11.26
C TYR A 60 8.40 7.42 -10.74
N LEU A 61 9.48 7.61 -11.49
CA LEU A 61 10.48 8.62 -11.20
C LEU A 61 9.90 10.05 -11.37
N ASP A 62 9.18 10.29 -12.45
CA ASP A 62 8.51 11.57 -12.73
C ASP A 62 7.52 11.97 -11.61
N TYR A 63 6.84 10.99 -11.01
CA TYR A 63 6.01 11.22 -9.83
C TYR A 63 6.78 11.76 -8.63
N ILE A 64 7.98 11.24 -8.35
CA ILE A 64 8.81 11.72 -7.23
C ILE A 64 9.31 13.14 -7.50
N ILE A 65 9.72 13.43 -8.74
CA ILE A 65 10.15 14.78 -9.14
C ILE A 65 8.98 15.77 -9.01
N HIS A 66 7.78 15.40 -9.48
CA HIS A 66 6.60 16.25 -9.31
C HIS A 66 6.20 16.45 -7.85
N LEU A 67 6.44 15.45 -7.00
CA LEU A 67 6.26 15.56 -5.56
C LEU A 67 7.17 16.64 -4.95
N GLN A 68 8.42 16.71 -5.41
CA GLN A 68 9.34 17.78 -5.02
C GLN A 68 8.85 19.15 -5.50
N ALA A 69 8.44 19.30 -6.77
CA ALA A 69 7.95 20.57 -7.29
C ALA A 69 6.65 21.05 -6.60
N LEU A 70 5.86 20.10 -6.08
CA LEU A 70 4.68 20.41 -5.29
C LEU A 70 5.03 21.10 -3.97
N VAL A 71 6.24 20.92 -3.43
CA VAL A 71 6.73 21.55 -2.19
C VAL A 71 6.56 23.07 -2.23
N ASP A 72 7.05 23.72 -3.29
CA ASP A 72 7.03 25.17 -3.40
C ASP A 72 5.60 25.69 -3.47
N PHE A 73 4.70 24.90 -4.04
CA PHE A 73 3.27 25.19 -4.13
C PHE A 73 2.52 24.98 -2.80
N VAL A 74 2.91 23.97 -2.01
CA VAL A 74 2.33 23.66 -0.69
C VAL A 74 2.50 24.83 0.27
N LEU A 75 3.68 25.44 0.29
CA LEU A 75 4.02 26.60 1.12
C LEU A 75 3.08 27.79 0.86
N LEU A 76 2.62 27.96 -0.37
CA LEU A 76 1.78 29.08 -0.79
C LEU A 76 0.27 28.79 -0.68
N HIS A 77 -0.14 27.51 -0.65
CA HIS A 77 -1.55 27.12 -0.68
C HIS A 77 -1.89 25.96 0.27
N PRO A 78 -2.43 26.23 1.48
CA PRO A 78 -2.70 25.20 2.49
C PRO A 78 -3.73 24.13 2.07
N ASN A 79 -4.52 24.35 1.00
CA ASN A 79 -5.51 23.40 0.47
C ASN A 79 -4.99 22.47 -0.66
N TYR A 80 -3.68 22.23 -0.73
CA TYR A 80 -3.01 21.40 -1.76
C TYR A 80 -3.29 19.88 -1.71
N LYS A 81 -4.04 19.38 -0.72
CA LYS A 81 -4.30 17.94 -0.49
C LYS A 81 -4.87 17.24 -1.74
N HIS A 82 -5.75 17.92 -2.47
CA HIS A 82 -6.32 17.40 -3.72
C HIS A 82 -5.24 17.15 -4.78
N LYS A 83 -4.23 18.01 -4.87
CA LYS A 83 -3.18 17.94 -5.89
C LYS A 83 -2.22 16.77 -5.64
N ILE A 84 -1.84 16.53 -4.38
CA ILE A 84 -1.06 15.32 -4.01
C ILE A 84 -1.86 14.04 -4.28
N ASN A 85 -3.13 14.00 -3.87
CA ASN A 85 -3.98 12.84 -4.12
C ASN A 85 -4.17 12.57 -5.61
N SER A 86 -4.31 13.62 -6.42
CA SER A 86 -4.37 13.51 -7.88
C SER A 86 -3.07 12.94 -8.45
N LEU A 87 -1.91 13.44 -7.98
CA LEU A 87 -0.60 12.95 -8.40
C LEU A 87 -0.42 11.45 -8.08
N MET A 88 -0.79 11.04 -6.87
CA MET A 88 -0.77 9.64 -6.44
C MET A 88 -1.67 8.77 -7.32
N ARG A 89 -2.90 9.21 -7.61
CA ARG A 89 -3.83 8.45 -8.46
C ARG A 89 -3.34 8.31 -9.90
N LYS A 90 -2.70 9.35 -10.43
CA LYS A 90 -2.24 9.37 -11.83
C LYS A 90 -1.00 8.50 -12.04
N ASN A 91 -0.06 8.50 -11.10
CA ASN A 91 1.27 7.92 -11.33
C ASN A 91 1.60 6.71 -10.43
N LEU A 92 1.23 6.73 -9.15
CA LEU A 92 1.52 5.62 -8.21
C LEU A 92 0.50 4.48 -8.34
N TYR A 93 -0.79 4.80 -8.41
CA TYR A 93 -1.85 3.79 -8.43
C TYR A 93 -1.78 2.84 -9.65
N PRO A 94 -1.49 3.30 -10.88
CA PRO A 94 -1.34 2.40 -12.03
C PRO A 94 -0.19 1.42 -11.87
N VAL A 95 0.93 1.86 -11.28
CA VAL A 95 2.09 1.01 -10.98
C VAL A 95 1.69 -0.09 -10.00
N HIS A 96 1.07 0.28 -8.88
CA HIS A 96 0.58 -0.69 -7.91
C HIS A 96 -0.43 -1.66 -8.53
N LYS A 97 -1.39 -1.16 -9.30
CA LYS A 97 -2.40 -1.99 -9.96
C LYS A 97 -1.76 -3.00 -10.92
N HIS A 98 -0.76 -2.60 -11.69
CA HIS A 98 -0.06 -3.49 -12.61
C HIS A 98 0.76 -4.54 -11.85
N LEU A 99 1.54 -4.13 -10.86
CA LEU A 99 2.33 -5.04 -10.01
C LEU A 99 1.44 -6.08 -9.29
N LYS A 100 0.25 -5.68 -8.82
CA LYS A 100 -0.72 -6.62 -8.22
C LYS A 100 -1.32 -7.58 -9.24
N LYS A 101 -1.71 -7.10 -10.42
CA LYS A 101 -2.43 -7.90 -11.43
C LYS A 101 -1.53 -8.83 -12.23
N VAL A 102 -0.36 -8.36 -12.65
CA VAL A 102 0.52 -9.08 -13.59
C VAL A 102 1.63 -9.82 -12.85
N HIS A 103 2.14 -9.25 -11.76
CA HIS A 103 3.26 -9.83 -11.01
C HIS A 103 2.84 -10.39 -9.63
N HIS A 104 1.53 -10.43 -9.34
CA HIS A 104 0.94 -11.03 -8.14
C HIS A 104 1.49 -10.51 -6.81
N TYR A 105 2.05 -9.30 -6.78
CA TYR A 105 2.42 -8.65 -5.53
C TYR A 105 1.16 -8.33 -4.71
N LYS A 106 1.29 -8.32 -3.38
CA LYS A 106 0.21 -7.99 -2.45
C LYS A 106 0.48 -6.66 -1.76
N GLY A 107 -0.56 -5.90 -1.47
CA GLY A 107 -0.44 -4.77 -0.55
C GLY A 107 -0.18 -5.24 0.87
N VAL A 108 0.60 -4.48 1.64
CA VAL A 108 0.99 -4.83 3.03
C VAL A 108 -0.21 -5.12 3.97
N TRP A 109 -1.42 -4.63 3.65
CA TRP A 109 -2.63 -4.82 4.45
C TRP A 109 -3.73 -5.58 3.70
N ASP A 110 -3.46 -6.08 2.50
CA ASP A 110 -4.49 -6.68 1.66
C ASP A 110 -5.09 -7.91 2.35
N ASN A 111 -4.27 -8.75 3.02
CA ASN A 111 -4.83 -9.91 3.71
C ASN A 111 -5.58 -9.48 4.97
N ARG A 112 -5.06 -8.55 5.78
CA ARG A 112 -5.78 -8.05 6.96
C ARG A 112 -7.14 -7.47 6.61
N ILE A 113 -7.23 -6.64 5.57
CA ILE A 113 -8.50 -6.05 5.12
C ILE A 113 -9.45 -7.16 4.65
N ASN A 114 -8.99 -8.09 3.83
CA ASN A 114 -9.82 -9.17 3.31
C ASN A 114 -10.35 -10.08 4.42
N TYR A 115 -9.52 -10.47 5.38
CA TYR A 115 -9.93 -11.34 6.48
C TYR A 115 -10.84 -10.61 7.47
N ILE A 116 -10.61 -9.33 7.77
CA ILE A 116 -11.56 -8.53 8.57
C ILE A 116 -12.90 -8.44 7.84
N ALA A 117 -12.91 -8.12 6.54
CA ALA A 117 -14.16 -8.02 5.79
C ALA A 117 -14.92 -9.35 5.77
N LEU A 118 -14.23 -10.47 5.51
CA LEU A 118 -14.82 -11.80 5.50
C LEU A 118 -15.36 -12.21 6.88
N THR A 119 -14.59 -11.97 7.94
CA THR A 119 -15.04 -12.27 9.31
C THR A 119 -16.15 -11.34 9.79
N SER A 120 -16.19 -10.08 9.35
CA SER A 120 -17.32 -9.19 9.59
C SER A 120 -18.59 -9.68 8.90
N VAL A 121 -18.51 -10.15 7.65
CA VAL A 121 -19.67 -10.72 6.94
C VAL A 121 -20.19 -11.96 7.67
N LEU A 122 -19.29 -12.87 8.07
CA LEU A 122 -19.65 -14.06 8.83
C LEU A 122 -20.25 -13.71 10.20
N ALA A 123 -19.70 -12.70 10.88
CA ALA A 123 -20.21 -12.18 12.15
C ALA A 123 -21.65 -11.63 12.01
N ILE A 124 -21.94 -10.91 10.92
CA ILE A 124 -23.29 -10.40 10.63
C ILE A 124 -24.26 -11.57 10.37
N ILE A 125 -23.86 -12.56 9.57
CA ILE A 125 -24.68 -13.75 9.29
C ILE A 125 -25.00 -14.49 10.60
N LEU A 126 -23.98 -14.75 11.43
CA LEU A 126 -24.14 -15.41 12.72
C LEU A 126 -25.04 -14.62 13.67
N PHE A 127 -24.93 -13.29 13.66
CA PHE A 127 -25.80 -12.42 14.45
C PHE A 127 -27.26 -12.54 14.02
N ILE A 128 -27.55 -12.48 12.71
CA ILE A 128 -28.91 -12.61 12.16
C ILE A 128 -29.50 -13.99 12.50
N VAL A 129 -28.77 -15.08 12.22
CA VAL A 129 -29.23 -16.44 12.52
C VAL A 129 -29.51 -16.61 14.01
N GLY A 130 -28.67 -16.03 14.87
CA GLY A 130 -28.84 -16.05 16.32
C GLY A 130 -30.09 -15.35 16.84
N GLN A 131 -30.71 -14.43 16.07
CA GLN A 131 -32.00 -13.82 16.43
C GLN A 131 -33.19 -14.78 16.25
N PHE A 132 -33.04 -15.81 15.42
CA PHE A 132 -34.12 -16.77 15.11
C PHE A 132 -34.03 -18.08 15.90
N VAL A 133 -32.99 -18.25 16.73
CA VAL A 133 -32.78 -19.43 17.57
C VAL A 133 -32.91 -19.01 19.02
N GLU A 134 -34.02 -19.39 19.66
CA GLU A 134 -34.28 -19.09 21.08
C GLU A 134 -33.19 -19.71 21.98
N GLY A 135 -32.49 -18.88 22.76
CA GLY A 135 -31.58 -19.32 23.82
C GLY A 135 -30.09 -18.98 23.69
N PHE A 136 -29.64 -18.26 22.66
CA PHE A 136 -28.21 -18.22 22.31
C PHE A 136 -27.56 -16.82 22.34
N SER A 137 -27.48 -16.21 23.53
CA SER A 137 -26.80 -14.91 23.78
C SER A 137 -25.27 -14.92 23.59
N TRP A 138 -24.64 -16.09 23.44
CA TRP A 138 -23.19 -16.22 23.21
C TRP A 138 -22.74 -15.88 21.78
N HIS A 139 -23.65 -15.80 20.80
CA HIS A 139 -23.30 -15.52 19.40
C HIS A 139 -22.72 -14.12 19.18
N PHE A 140 -23.09 -13.15 20.01
CA PHE A 140 -22.49 -11.81 20.00
C PHE A 140 -21.02 -11.82 20.49
N LEU A 141 -20.69 -12.64 21.49
CA LEU A 141 -19.31 -12.81 21.94
C LEU A 141 -18.47 -13.58 20.92
N LEU A 142 -19.07 -14.61 20.30
CA LEU A 142 -18.44 -15.36 19.22
C LEU A 142 -18.18 -14.50 17.97
N SER A 143 -19.06 -13.56 17.64
CA SER A 143 -18.88 -12.68 16.48
C SER A 143 -17.69 -11.72 16.67
N LEU A 144 -17.49 -11.19 17.88
CA LEU A 144 -16.31 -10.41 18.25
C LEU A 144 -15.03 -11.25 18.22
N ALA A 145 -15.08 -12.47 18.76
CA ALA A 145 -13.95 -13.41 18.70
C ALA A 145 -13.58 -13.77 17.25
N LEU A 146 -14.57 -13.91 16.36
CA LEU A 146 -14.37 -14.22 14.94
C LEU A 146 -13.64 -13.08 14.21
N ILE A 147 -14.01 -11.83 14.46
CA ILE A 147 -13.33 -10.65 13.90
C ILE A 147 -11.88 -10.58 14.42
N GLY A 148 -11.67 -10.86 15.71
CA GLY A 148 -10.33 -10.94 16.30
C GLY A 148 -9.44 -12.01 15.66
N LEU A 149 -10.01 -13.20 15.41
CA LEU A 149 -9.32 -14.29 14.69
C LEU A 149 -9.01 -13.88 13.23
N GLY A 150 -9.95 -13.24 12.54
CA GLY A 150 -9.73 -12.72 11.19
C GLY A 150 -8.58 -11.72 11.13
N TRP A 151 -8.53 -10.80 12.09
CA TRP A 151 -7.42 -9.86 12.22
C TRP A 151 -6.08 -10.59 12.44
N PHE A 152 -6.03 -11.58 13.32
CA PHE A 152 -4.81 -12.34 13.62
C PHE A 152 -4.31 -13.16 12.43
N VAL A 153 -5.20 -13.83 11.71
CA VAL A 153 -4.88 -14.57 10.48
C VAL A 153 -4.38 -13.62 9.39
N GLY A 154 -5.05 -12.47 9.23
CA GLY A 154 -4.59 -11.42 8.32
C GLY A 154 -3.19 -10.91 8.65
N TYR A 155 -2.93 -10.61 9.93
CA TYR A 155 -1.62 -10.15 10.41
C TYR A 155 -0.51 -11.17 10.15
N THR A 156 -0.75 -12.44 10.46
CA THR A 156 0.25 -13.50 10.26
C THR A 156 0.56 -13.72 8.78
N LEU A 157 -0.44 -13.65 7.90
CA LEU A 157 -0.24 -13.72 6.45
C LEU A 157 0.50 -12.51 5.88
N ASP A 158 0.21 -11.31 6.36
CA ASP A 158 0.93 -10.10 5.96
C ASP A 158 2.41 -10.20 6.36
N LYS A 159 2.71 -10.62 7.60
CA LYS A 159 4.08 -10.84 8.08
C LYS A 159 4.80 -11.93 7.28
N ARG A 160 4.10 -12.99 6.87
CA ARG A 160 4.65 -14.04 6.00
C ARG A 160 4.98 -13.50 4.61
N ASN A 161 4.10 -12.71 4.02
CA ASN A 161 4.31 -12.13 2.69
C ASN A 161 5.43 -11.10 2.70
N GLU A 162 5.56 -10.32 3.78
CA GLU A 162 6.65 -9.38 3.98
C GLU A 162 8.00 -10.10 4.05
N LYS A 163 8.10 -11.17 4.84
CA LYS A 163 9.29 -12.04 4.88
C LYS A 163 9.64 -12.67 3.53
N LYS A 164 8.63 -13.03 2.73
CA LYS A 164 8.81 -13.54 1.36
C LYS A 164 9.11 -12.45 0.33
N GLY A 165 9.03 -11.17 0.72
CA GLY A 165 9.20 -10.04 -0.17
C GLY A 165 8.11 -9.96 -1.25
N TRP A 166 6.90 -10.41 -0.98
CA TRP A 166 5.77 -10.34 -1.93
C TRP A 166 4.95 -9.05 -1.79
N VAL A 167 5.43 -8.14 -0.95
CA VAL A 167 4.68 -6.98 -0.50
C VAL A 167 5.15 -5.70 -1.21
N ILE A 168 4.18 -4.84 -1.55
CA ILE A 168 4.34 -3.47 -2.04
C ILE A 168 3.47 -2.49 -1.23
#